data_AF-X1IDW6-F1
#
_entry.id   AF-X1IDW6-F1
#
_cell.length_a   1.000
_cell.length_b   1.000
_cell.length_c   1.000
_cell.angle_alpha   90.00
_cell.angle_beta   90.00
_cell.angle_gamma   90.00
#
_symmetry.space_group_name_H-M   'P 1'
#
loop_
_entity.id
_entity.type
_entity.pdbx_description
1 polymer ?
#
loop_
_entity_poly.entity_id
_entity_poly.type
_entity_poly.pdbx_seq_one_letter_code
_entity_poly.pdbx_strand_id
1 'polypeptide(L)'
;MLKSLGIYKVFEKEIKRTLLIISSEVISKEMAGPAIRVWNFAKVLAEHMNVILAAPNKVSLQEQEFKIIQFRNDAELKEIIKDVDIILTGGMTFSKYGSIKKSGKYLIIDIYDPYNLATLAEYEDEP
;
A
#
# COMPACT_ATOMS: atom_id res chain seq x y z
N MET A 1 -4.14 -30.73 -29.19
CA MET A 1 -3.27 -29.68 -29.75
C MET A 1 -2.92 -28.60 -28.72
N LEU A 2 -3.86 -27.98 -28.02
CA LEU A 2 -3.55 -26.94 -27.00
C LEU A 2 -2.78 -27.49 -25.77
N LYS A 3 -3.09 -28.71 -25.32
CA LYS A 3 -2.43 -29.35 -24.17
C LYS A 3 -0.95 -29.71 -24.43
N SER A 4 -0.61 -30.09 -25.66
CA SER A 4 0.78 -30.40 -26.06
C SER A 4 1.65 -29.16 -26.27
N LEU A 5 1.03 -27.99 -26.49
CA LEU A 5 1.73 -26.69 -26.59
C LEU A 5 2.07 -26.09 -25.20
N GLY A 6 1.72 -26.76 -24.10
CA GLY A 6 2.02 -26.28 -22.75
C GLY A 6 1.18 -25.09 -22.28
N ILE A 7 0.18 -24.67 -23.05
CA ILE A 7 -0.67 -23.49 -22.77
C ILE A 7 -1.34 -23.59 -21.39
N TYR A 8 -1.76 -24.78 -20.97
CA TYR A 8 -2.39 -24.97 -19.67
C TYR A 8 -1.45 -24.77 -18.48
N LYS A 9 -0.13 -24.96 -18.66
CA LYS A 9 0.87 -24.64 -17.62
C LYS A 9 0.95 -23.13 -17.32
N VAL A 10 0.51 -22.29 -18.26
CA VAL A 10 0.43 -20.83 -18.05
C VAL A 10 -0.68 -20.50 -17.05
N PHE A 11 -1.79 -21.23 -17.10
CA PHE A 11 -2.92 -21.06 -16.18
C PHE A 11 -2.70 -21.76 -14.82
N GLU A 12 -1.80 -22.74 -14.77
CA GLU A 12 -1.34 -23.39 -13.53
C GLU A 12 -0.23 -22.60 -12.81
N LYS A 13 0.37 -21.59 -13.47
CA LYS A 13 1.45 -20.81 -12.88
C LYS A 13 0.91 -19.91 -11.79
N GLU A 14 1.31 -20.17 -10.55
CA GLU A 14 1.02 -19.29 -9.41
C GLU A 14 1.73 -17.94 -9.64
N ILE A 15 0.95 -16.92 -10.02
CA ILE A 15 1.47 -15.56 -10.20
C ILE A 15 1.62 -14.94 -8.80
N LYS A 16 2.83 -15.00 -8.25
CA LYS A 16 3.17 -14.27 -7.01
C LYS A 16 3.38 -12.80 -7.33
N ARG A 17 2.34 -12.00 -7.11
CA ARG A 17 2.42 -10.53 -7.24
C ARG A 17 2.95 -9.91 -5.95
N THR A 18 3.66 -8.81 -6.08
CA THR A 18 4.09 -7.99 -4.96
C THR A 18 3.16 -6.79 -4.79
N LEU A 19 2.55 -6.69 -3.60
CA LEU A 19 1.68 -5.60 -3.19
C LEU A 19 2.46 -4.57 -2.36
N LEU A 20 2.43 -3.33 -2.80
CA LEU A 20 2.86 -2.17 -2.02
C LEU A 20 1.66 -1.53 -1.33
N ILE A 21 1.65 -1.53 -0.01
CA ILE A 21 0.70 -0.77 0.81
C ILE A 21 1.40 0.50 1.26
N ILE A 22 0.80 1.67 1.02
CA ILE A 22 1.39 2.96 1.38
C ILE A 22 0.60 3.59 2.52
N SER A 23 1.24 3.73 3.68
CA SER A 23 0.71 4.51 4.80
C SER A 23 0.98 6.00 4.60
N SER A 24 -0.03 6.85 4.82
CA SER A 24 0.18 8.30 5.04
C SER A 24 0.64 8.60 6.46
N GLU A 25 0.31 7.72 7.40
CA GLU A 25 0.48 7.89 8.83
C GLU A 25 1.71 7.15 9.36
N VAL A 26 2.18 7.60 10.53
CA VAL A 26 3.29 6.97 11.26
C VAL A 26 2.92 5.56 11.69
N ILE A 27 3.82 4.61 11.42
CA ILE A 27 3.70 3.22 11.89
C ILE A 27 4.57 3.07 13.14
N SER A 28 3.93 2.76 14.27
CA SER A 28 4.58 2.66 15.59
C SER A 28 3.83 1.64 16.48
N LYS A 29 4.19 1.50 17.76
CA LYS A 29 3.39 0.69 18.70
C LYS A 29 2.01 1.29 18.96
N GLU A 30 1.93 2.61 18.92
CA GLU A 30 0.70 3.39 19.06
C GLU A 30 0.42 4.05 17.71
N MET A 31 -0.73 3.73 17.12
CA MET A 31 -1.06 4.09 15.74
C MET A 31 -2.42 4.76 15.69
N ALA A 32 -2.55 5.77 14.82
CA ALA A 32 -3.86 6.30 14.46
C ALA A 32 -4.66 5.26 13.65
N GLY A 33 -5.98 5.42 13.61
CA GLY A 33 -6.89 4.52 12.88
C GLY A 33 -6.43 4.15 11.45
N PRO A 34 -6.03 5.13 10.60
CA PRO A 34 -5.54 4.83 9.26
C PRO A 34 -4.27 3.97 9.25
N ALA A 35 -3.32 4.23 10.16
CA ALA A 35 -2.11 3.42 10.33
C ALA A 35 -2.44 1.99 10.79
N ILE A 36 -3.35 1.82 11.75
CA ILE A 36 -3.84 0.50 12.20
C ILE A 36 -4.45 -0.28 11.03
N ARG A 37 -5.22 0.39 10.17
CA ARG A 37 -5.89 -0.24 9.02
C ARG A 37 -4.87 -0.82 8.03
N VAL A 38 -3.93 0.00 7.56
CA VAL A 38 -2.90 -0.47 6.61
C VAL A 38 -1.98 -1.53 7.22
N TRP A 39 -1.71 -1.44 8.53
CA TRP A 39 -0.96 -2.46 9.27
C TRP A 39 -1.67 -3.81 9.26
N ASN A 40 -2.99 -3.84 9.54
CA ASN A 40 -3.77 -5.07 9.52
C ASN A 40 -3.93 -5.64 8.10
N PHE A 41 -4.09 -4.78 7.09
CA PHE A 41 -4.03 -5.23 5.69
C PHE A 41 -2.70 -5.91 5.38
N ALA A 42 -1.58 -5.29 5.77
CA ALA A 42 -0.27 -5.86 5.52
C ALA A 42 -0.11 -7.23 6.19
N LYS A 43 -0.54 -7.35 7.46
CA LYS A 43 -0.47 -8.60 8.23
C LYS A 43 -1.27 -9.72 7.58
N VAL A 44 -2.53 -9.50 7.24
CA VAL A 44 -3.41 -10.54 6.69
C VAL A 44 -3.02 -10.90 5.25
N LEU A 45 -2.67 -9.91 4.42
CA LEU A 45 -2.34 -10.17 3.02
C LEU A 45 -0.96 -10.83 2.84
N ALA A 46 -0.04 -10.66 3.80
CA ALA A 46 1.27 -11.33 3.78
C ALA A 46 1.16 -12.87 3.81
N GLU A 47 0.08 -13.40 4.37
CA GLU A 47 -0.20 -14.85 4.37
C GLU A 47 -0.49 -15.41 2.96
N HIS A 48 -0.79 -14.53 2.00
CA HIS A 48 -1.25 -14.91 0.67
C HIS A 48 -0.36 -14.38 -0.47
N MET A 49 0.43 -13.33 -0.23
CA MET A 49 1.27 -12.71 -1.26
C MET A 49 2.44 -11.93 -0.67
N ASN A 50 3.38 -11.52 -1.53
CA ASN A 50 4.48 -10.67 -1.10
C ASN A 50 3.94 -9.27 -0.78
N VAL A 51 4.12 -8.82 0.46
CA VAL A 51 3.68 -7.49 0.91
C VAL A 51 4.87 -6.62 1.30
N ILE A 52 4.82 -5.37 0.85
CA ILE A 52 5.69 -4.28 1.29
C ILE A 52 4.80 -3.18 1.87
N LEU A 53 5.03 -2.82 3.13
CA LEU A 53 4.43 -1.66 3.77
C LEU A 53 5.40 -0.48 3.73
N ALA A 54 5.07 0.55 2.96
CA ALA A 54 5.82 1.80 2.92
C ALA A 54 5.24 2.79 3.93
N ALA A 55 6.10 3.37 4.78
CA ALA A 55 5.73 4.32 5.83
C ALA A 55 6.61 5.59 5.81
N PRO A 56 6.10 6.74 6.29
CA PRO A 56 6.86 7.99 6.30
C PRO A 56 8.00 8.01 7.34
N ASN A 57 7.94 7.12 8.33
CA ASN A 57 8.89 7.04 9.43
C ASN A 57 9.73 5.76 9.39
N LYS A 58 10.86 5.78 10.11
CA LYS A 58 11.58 4.56 10.42
C LYS A 58 10.77 3.77 11.44
N VAL A 59 10.45 2.52 11.13
CA VAL A 59 9.65 1.65 11.99
C VAL A 59 10.59 0.82 12.86
N SER A 60 10.36 0.82 14.18
CA SER A 60 11.09 0.01 15.15
C SER A 60 10.11 -0.93 15.86
N LEU A 61 9.52 -1.83 15.06
CA LEU A 61 8.66 -2.91 15.53
C LEU A 61 9.39 -4.24 15.34
N GLN A 62 8.85 -5.30 15.97
CA GLN A 62 9.37 -6.65 15.75
C GLN A 62 9.27 -7.04 14.28
N GLU A 63 10.11 -7.98 13.86
CA GLU A 63 10.07 -8.55 12.51
C GLU A 63 8.67 -9.07 12.17
N GLN A 64 8.22 -8.80 10.95
CA GLN A 64 6.92 -9.20 10.43
C GLN A 64 7.12 -10.11 9.21
N GLU A 65 6.09 -10.86 8.86
CA GLU A 65 6.08 -11.66 7.62
C GLU A 65 6.06 -10.81 6.34
N PHE A 66 5.90 -9.48 6.48
CA PHE A 66 5.98 -8.50 5.40
C PHE A 66 7.14 -7.54 5.60
N LYS A 67 7.64 -7.00 4.49
CA LYS A 67 8.73 -6.02 4.49
C LYS A 67 8.17 -4.64 4.84
N ILE A 68 8.89 -3.90 5.69
CA ILE A 68 8.58 -2.50 5.99
C ILE A 68 9.69 -1.62 5.44
N ILE A 69 9.34 -0.57 4.70
CA ILE A 69 10.30 0.36 4.10
C ILE A 69 9.92 1.80 4.44
N GLN A 70 10.90 2.60 4.86
CA GLN A 70 10.70 4.04 5.01
C GLN A 70 10.79 4.74 3.65
N PHE A 71 9.91 5.69 3.39
CA PHE A 71 10.06 6.68 2.33
C PHE A 71 9.84 8.08 2.89
N ARG A 72 10.51 9.09 2.34
CA ARG A 72 10.40 10.49 2.81
C ARG A 72 9.84 11.43 1.75
N ASN A 73 9.95 11.06 0.48
CA ASN A 73 9.60 11.90 -0.65
C ASN A 73 9.18 11.05 -1.85
N ASP A 74 8.69 11.71 -2.91
CA ASP A 74 8.19 11.05 -4.12
C ASP A 74 9.30 10.31 -4.89
N ALA A 75 10.56 10.75 -4.79
CA ALA A 75 11.68 10.09 -5.46
C ALA A 75 12.01 8.75 -4.79
N GLU A 76 12.07 8.70 -3.46
CA GLU A 76 12.24 7.44 -2.71
C GLU A 76 11.07 6.49 -2.97
N LEU A 77 9.83 7.00 -2.96
CA LEU A 77 8.64 6.18 -3.25
C LEU A 77 8.67 5.64 -4.68
N LYS A 78 9.12 6.43 -5.66
CA LYS A 78 9.31 6.00 -7.05
C LYS A 78 10.28 4.82 -7.15
N GLU A 79 11.36 4.82 -6.39
CA GLU A 79 12.30 3.69 -6.38
C GLU A 79 11.64 2.42 -5.83
N ILE A 80 10.89 2.52 -4.72
CA ILE A 80 10.14 1.38 -4.16
C ILE A 80 9.13 0.81 -5.16
N ILE A 81 8.43 1.69 -5.89
CA ILE A 81 7.40 1.33 -6.86
C ILE A 81 7.95 0.50 -8.04
N LYS A 82 9.23 0.61 -8.38
CA LYS A 82 9.80 -0.12 -9.53
C LYS A 82 9.60 -1.63 -9.39
N ASP A 83 9.78 -2.14 -8.18
CA ASP A 83 9.89 -3.57 -7.87
C ASP A 83 8.57 -4.22 -7.41
N VAL A 84 7.43 -3.53 -7.60
CA VAL A 84 6.10 -4.03 -7.19
C VAL A 84 5.13 -4.10 -8.37
N ASP A 85 4.03 -4.85 -8.22
CA ASP A 85 3.02 -5.04 -9.27
C ASP A 85 1.75 -4.24 -8.99
N ILE A 86 1.36 -4.17 -7.71
CA ILE A 86 0.11 -3.58 -7.24
C ILE A 86 0.43 -2.53 -6.16
N ILE A 87 -0.30 -1.42 -6.18
CA ILE A 87 -0.21 -0.37 -5.17
C ILE A 87 -1.59 -0.23 -4.50
N LEU A 88 -1.64 -0.33 -3.17
CA LEU A 88 -2.77 0.03 -2.34
C LEU A 88 -2.44 1.30 -1.55
N THR A 89 -3.28 2.32 -1.68
CA THR A 89 -3.01 3.63 -1.08
C THR A 89 -4.29 4.41 -0.80
N GLY A 90 -4.24 5.34 0.14
CA GLY A 90 -5.34 6.28 0.39
C GLY A 90 -5.46 7.35 -0.70
N GLY A 91 -6.66 7.90 -0.89
CA GLY A 91 -6.92 8.93 -1.91
C GLY A 91 -6.01 10.17 -1.80
N MET A 92 -5.75 10.64 -0.58
CA MET A 92 -4.85 11.78 -0.34
C MET A 92 -3.40 11.47 -0.70
N THR A 93 -2.92 10.27 -0.34
CA THR A 93 -1.58 9.80 -0.71
C THR A 93 -1.43 9.68 -2.23
N PHE A 94 -2.43 9.11 -2.90
CA PHE A 94 -2.48 9.08 -4.37
C PHE A 94 -2.42 10.49 -4.97
N SER A 95 -3.14 11.45 -4.39
CA SER A 95 -3.13 12.83 -4.86
C SER A 95 -1.75 13.48 -4.72
N LYS A 96 -1.10 13.27 -3.58
CA LYS A 96 0.19 13.87 -3.18
C LYS A 96 1.39 13.38 -3.99
N TYR A 97 1.49 12.07 -4.26
CA TYR A 97 2.70 11.47 -4.83
C TYR A 97 2.54 11.17 -6.32
N GLY A 98 3.23 11.95 -7.16
CA GLY A 98 3.18 11.84 -8.62
C GLY A 98 3.72 10.52 -9.16
N SER A 99 4.65 9.88 -8.44
CA SER A 99 5.20 8.57 -8.77
C SER A 99 4.13 7.49 -8.89
N ILE A 100 3.11 7.51 -8.01
CA ILE A 100 2.00 6.54 -8.03
C ILE A 100 1.22 6.67 -9.34
N LYS A 101 0.84 7.90 -9.71
CA LYS A 101 0.04 8.20 -10.92
C LYS A 101 0.75 7.79 -12.21
N LYS A 102 2.08 7.93 -12.24
CA LYS A 102 2.92 7.68 -13.42
C LYS A 102 3.47 6.25 -13.48
N SER A 103 3.15 5.41 -12.50
CA SER A 103 3.80 4.11 -12.30
C SER A 103 3.38 3.02 -13.30
N GLY A 104 2.19 3.13 -13.88
CA GLY A 104 1.59 2.08 -14.71
C GLY A 104 1.26 0.78 -13.96
N LYS A 105 1.34 0.78 -12.62
CA LYS A 105 1.03 -0.38 -11.77
C LYS A 105 -0.47 -0.52 -11.58
N TYR A 106 -0.92 -1.72 -11.20
CA TYR A 106 -2.30 -1.91 -10.77
C TYR A 106 -2.57 -1.11 -9.50
N LEU A 107 -3.66 -0.37 -9.45
CA LEU A 107 -3.93 0.60 -8.39
C LEU A 107 -5.23 0.28 -7.65
N ILE A 108 -5.14 0.22 -6.33
CA ILE A 108 -6.27 0.10 -5.41
C ILE A 108 -6.27 1.37 -4.57
N ILE A 109 -7.36 2.14 -4.65
CA ILE A 109 -7.55 3.35 -3.83
C ILE A 109 -8.49 3.03 -2.69
N ASP A 110 -7.97 3.09 -1.47
CA ASP A 110 -8.76 2.99 -0.24
C ASP A 110 -9.36 4.36 0.09
N ILE A 111 -10.62 4.57 -0.28
CA ILE A 111 -11.39 5.78 0.03
C ILE A 111 -12.01 5.58 1.41
N TYR A 112 -11.15 5.33 2.39
CA TYR A 112 -11.53 5.14 3.78
C TYR A 112 -11.99 6.49 4.36
N ASP A 113 -13.24 6.51 4.82
CA ASP A 113 -13.95 7.65 5.44
C ASP A 113 -14.14 8.85 4.48
N PRO A 114 -15.30 9.55 4.48
CA PRO A 114 -15.46 10.76 3.70
C PRO A 114 -14.70 11.87 4.42
N TYR A 115 -13.39 11.96 4.16
CA TYR A 115 -12.47 12.89 4.80
C TYR A 115 -13.01 14.33 4.77
N ASN A 116 -13.64 14.73 3.66
CA ASN A 116 -14.29 16.03 3.54
C ASN A 116 -15.41 16.25 4.57
N LEU A 117 -16.23 15.24 4.87
CA LEU A 117 -17.26 15.32 5.90
C LEU A 117 -16.66 15.28 7.30
N ALA A 118 -15.63 14.45 7.52
CA ALA A 118 -14.93 14.39 8.80
C ALA A 118 -14.25 15.73 9.12
N THR A 119 -13.58 16.35 8.15
CA THR A 119 -13.00 17.69 8.25
C THR A 119 -14.09 18.72 8.57
N LEU A 120 -15.26 18.70 7.91
CA LEU A 120 -16.33 19.65 8.25
C LEU A 120 -16.77 19.55 9.72
N ALA A 121 -16.84 18.34 10.28
CA ALA A 121 -17.16 18.14 11.69
C ALA A 121 -16.01 18.54 12.62
N GLU A 122 -14.75 18.24 12.25
CA GLU A 122 -13.55 18.60 13.02
C GLU A 122 -13.38 20.11 13.17
N TYR A 123 -13.75 20.86 12.13
CA TYR A 123 -13.65 22.31 12.05
C TYR A 123 -14.98 23.03 12.32
N GLU A 124 -16.00 22.34 12.83
CA GLU A 124 -17.34 22.92 13.05
C GLU A 124 -17.31 24.13 14.00
N ASP A 125 -16.41 24.11 14.99
CA ASP A 125 -16.25 25.14 16.01
C ASP A 125 -15.10 26.14 15.73
N GLU A 126 -14.41 26.02 14.60
CA GLU A 126 -13.38 27.00 14.22
C GLU A 126 -14.00 28.30 13.64
N PRO A 127 -13.47 29.48 14.00
CA PRO A 127 -14.04 30.78 13.64
C PRO A 127 -13.94 31.17 12.16
#